data_AF-A0A1F6KC83-F1
#
_entry.id   AF-A0A1F6KC83-F1
#
_cell.length_a   1.000
_cell.length_b   1.000
_cell.length_c   1.000
_cell.angle_alpha   90.00
_cell.angle_beta   90.00
_cell.angle_gamma   90.00
#
_symmetry.space_group_name_H-M   'P 1'
#
loop_
_entity.id
_entity.type
_entity.pdbx_description
1 polymer ?
#
loop_
_entity_poly.entity_id
_entity_poly.type
_entity_poly.pdbx_seq_one_letter_code
_entity_poly.pdbx_strand_id
1 'polypeptide(L)'
;MQVLLLALATFLSTILGGLFALRFKDKLHMIMSFTAGVLIAVCFFEILPEIFSLTFENKLDITPALIAVVFGFLLIHILEKLAIIHTAHEDEYATHKHPTVGLIGASGLSFHSFLEYAAIARIS
;
A
#
# COMPACT_ATOMS: atom_id res chain seq x y z
N MET A 1 24.05 -5.47 -11.08
CA MET A 1 24.16 -4.00 -11.22
C MET A 1 22.80 -3.33 -11.41
N GLN A 2 21.89 -3.87 -12.25
CA GLN A 2 20.57 -3.27 -12.52
C GLN A 2 19.65 -3.21 -11.28
N VAL A 3 19.60 -4.27 -10.47
CA VAL A 3 18.76 -4.31 -9.25
C VAL A 3 19.15 -3.21 -8.25
N LEU A 4 20.44 -2.92 -8.11
CA LEU A 4 20.93 -1.84 -7.24
C LEU A 4 20.48 -0.46 -7.73
N LEU A 5 20.46 -0.25 -9.05
CA LEU A 5 19.98 1.01 -9.64
C LEU A 5 18.47 1.18 -9.47
N LEU A 6 17.69 0.11 -9.67
CA LEU A 6 16.24 0.14 -9.45
C LEU A 6 15.88 0.33 -7.97
N ALA A 7 16.61 -0.32 -7.07
CA ALA A 7 16.47 -0.14 -5.62
C ALA A 7 16.82 1.29 -5.20
N LEU A 8 17.88 1.89 -5.78
CA LEU A 8 18.24 3.28 -5.51
C LEU A 8 17.18 4.25 -6.07
N ALA A 9 16.66 3.99 -7.27
CA ALA A 9 15.63 4.81 -7.90
C ALA A 9 14.31 4.78 -7.11
N THR A 10 13.86 3.59 -6.69
CA THR A 10 12.67 3.43 -5.83
C THR A 10 12.87 4.10 -4.48
N PHE A 11 14.04 3.94 -3.84
CA PHE A 11 14.36 4.62 -2.60
C PHE A 11 14.31 6.16 -2.72
N LEU A 12 14.95 6.72 -3.75
CA LEU A 12 14.91 8.16 -4.02
C LEU A 12 13.49 8.64 -4.32
N SER A 13 12.71 7.86 -5.08
CA SER A 13 11.30 8.15 -5.36
C SER A 13 10.47 8.22 -4.08
N THR A 14 10.62 7.26 -3.16
CA THR A 14 9.90 7.24 -1.87
C THR A 14 10.29 8.44 -1.00
N ILE A 15 11.58 8.80 -0.94
CA ILE A 15 12.02 10.00 -0.21
C ILE A 15 11.40 11.26 -0.82
N LEU A 16 11.47 11.42 -2.14
CA LEU A 16 10.93 12.58 -2.83
C LEU A 16 9.42 12.70 -2.65
N GLY A 17 8.69 11.59 -2.76
CA GLY A 17 7.26 11.53 -2.49
C GLY A 17 6.91 11.92 -1.04
N GLY A 18 7.67 11.41 -0.06
CA GLY A 18 7.51 11.76 1.34
C GLY A 18 7.80 13.24 1.62
N LEU A 19 8.89 13.79 1.08
CA LEU A 19 9.23 15.21 1.20
C LEU A 19 8.18 16.09 0.51
N PHE A 20 7.68 15.68 -0.65
CA PHE A 20 6.60 16.37 -1.35
C PHE A 20 5.33 16.41 -0.49
N ALA A 21 4.91 15.29 0.10
CA ALA A 21 3.76 15.24 1.01
C ALA A 21 3.97 16.13 2.25
N LEU A 22 5.19 16.16 2.82
CA LEU A 22 5.53 17.03 3.95
C LEU A 22 5.58 18.52 3.58
N ARG A 23 5.94 18.86 2.35
CA ARG A 23 5.96 20.25 1.85
C ARG A 23 4.56 20.79 1.57
N PHE A 24 3.63 19.91 1.20
CA PHE A 24 2.25 20.23 0.80
C PHE A 24 1.21 19.60 1.75
N LYS A 25 1.46 19.64 3.07
CA LYS A 25 0.56 19.08 4.09
C LYS A 25 -0.88 19.59 4.00
N ASP A 26 -1.08 20.85 3.62
CA ASP A 26 -2.41 21.44 3.48
C ASP A 26 -3.19 20.90 2.27
N LYS A 27 -2.50 20.24 1.33
CA LYS A 27 -3.08 19.61 0.14
C LYS A 27 -3.04 18.09 0.20
N LEU A 28 -2.69 17.51 1.34
CA LEU A 28 -2.48 16.07 1.48
C LEU A 28 -3.73 15.27 1.09
N HIS A 29 -4.94 15.76 1.36
CA HIS A 29 -6.20 15.16 0.89
C HIS A 29 -6.30 14.98 -0.65
N MET A 30 -5.78 15.92 -1.44
CA MET A 30 -5.78 15.88 -2.91
C MET A 30 -4.70 14.93 -3.42
N ILE A 31 -3.54 14.93 -2.77
CA ILE A 31 -2.45 14.00 -3.10
C ILE A 31 -2.91 12.58 -2.82
N MET A 32 -3.54 12.33 -1.67
CA MET A 32 -4.08 11.02 -1.29
C MET A 32 -5.19 10.55 -2.23
N SER A 33 -6.14 11.42 -2.61
CA SER A 33 -7.21 11.04 -3.54
C SER A 33 -6.68 10.76 -4.94
N PHE A 34 -5.67 11.53 -5.40
CA PHE A 34 -4.99 11.26 -6.66
C PHE A 34 -4.27 9.90 -6.62
N THR A 35 -3.47 9.64 -5.59
CA THR A 35 -2.77 8.36 -5.43
C THR A 35 -3.73 7.19 -5.33
N ALA A 36 -4.86 7.34 -4.61
CA ALA A 36 -5.90 6.32 -4.57
C ALA A 36 -6.46 6.02 -5.98
N GLY A 37 -6.71 7.04 -6.79
CA GLY A 37 -7.13 6.88 -8.18
C GLY A 37 -6.10 6.14 -9.04
N VAL A 38 -4.81 6.48 -8.91
CA VAL A 38 -3.72 5.79 -9.61
C VAL A 38 -3.64 4.32 -9.21
N LEU A 39 -3.73 4.00 -7.92
CA LEU A 39 -3.71 2.62 -7.43
C LEU A 39 -4.89 1.79 -7.94
N ILE A 40 -6.09 2.40 -7.98
CA ILE A 40 -7.27 1.77 -8.59
C ILE A 40 -7.01 1.49 -10.07
N ALA A 41 -6.48 2.46 -10.82
CA ALA A 41 -6.16 2.28 -12.23
C ALA A 41 -5.17 1.13 -12.46
N VAL A 42 -4.06 1.07 -11.71
CA VAL A 42 -3.07 -0.03 -11.77
C VAL A 42 -3.73 -1.38 -11.45
N CYS A 43 -4.56 -1.44 -10.41
CA CYS A 43 -5.23 -2.67 -10.02
C CYS A 43 -6.14 -3.22 -11.14
N PHE A 44 -6.92 -2.35 -11.80
CA PHE A 44 -7.88 -2.76 -12.82
C PHE A 44 -7.28 -2.94 -14.22
N PHE A 45 -6.24 -2.17 -14.58
CA PHE A 45 -5.66 -2.18 -15.92
C PHE A 45 -4.39 -3.01 -16.05
N GLU A 46 -3.67 -3.27 -14.96
CA GLU A 46 -2.46 -4.09 -14.99
C GLU A 46 -2.67 -5.39 -14.22
N ILE A 47 -2.98 -5.31 -12.92
CA ILE A 47 -3.00 -6.52 -12.06
C ILE A 47 -4.13 -7.47 -12.41
N LEU A 48 -5.37 -6.97 -12.55
CA LEU A 48 -6.52 -7.84 -12.83
C LEU A 48 -6.39 -8.54 -14.20
N PRO A 49 -6.04 -7.85 -15.30
CA PRO A 49 -5.77 -8.50 -16.60
C PRO A 49 -4.63 -9.52 -16.53
N GLU A 50 -3.56 -9.23 -15.79
CA GLU A 50 -2.43 -10.15 -15.61
C GLU A 50 -2.87 -11.44 -14.91
N ILE A 51 -3.70 -11.36 -13.86
CA ILE A 51 -4.26 -12.53 -13.17
C ILE A 51 -5.06 -13.39 -14.16
N PHE A 52 -5.89 -12.79 -15.02
CA PHE A 52 -6.63 -13.52 -16.04
C PHE A 52 -5.70 -14.18 -17.06
N SER A 53 -4.66 -13.47 -17.53
CA SER A 53 -3.68 -14.02 -18.49
C SER A 53 -2.96 -15.24 -17.91
N LEU A 54 -2.39 -15.10 -16.71
CA LEU A 54 -1.67 -16.18 -16.03
C LEU A 54 -2.58 -17.38 -15.74
N THR A 55 -3.82 -17.15 -15.34
CA THR A 55 -4.77 -18.23 -15.07
C THR A 55 -5.14 -18.97 -16.36
N PHE A 56 -5.37 -18.24 -17.45
CA PHE A 56 -5.71 -18.81 -18.75
C PHE A 56 -4.53 -19.62 -19.34
N GLU A 57 -3.31 -19.06 -19.32
CA GLU A 57 -2.11 -19.72 -19.82
C GLU A 57 -1.81 -21.03 -19.07
N ASN A 58 -1.98 -21.03 -17.75
CA ASN A 58 -1.73 -22.19 -16.90
C ASN A 58 -2.94 -23.14 -16.78
N LYS A 59 -4.07 -22.84 -17.47
CA LYS A 59 -5.34 -23.60 -17.40
C LYS A 59 -5.83 -23.82 -15.97
N LEU A 60 -5.62 -22.83 -15.12
CA LEU A 60 -6.07 -22.83 -13.72
C LEU A 60 -7.51 -22.31 -13.62
N ASP A 61 -8.18 -22.60 -12.51
CA ASP A 61 -9.43 -21.95 -12.16
C ASP A 61 -9.13 -20.52 -11.66
N ILE A 62 -9.92 -19.55 -12.12
CA ILE A 62 -9.82 -18.13 -11.74
C ILE A 62 -10.42 -17.87 -10.36
N THR A 63 -11.32 -18.74 -9.91
CA THR A 63 -12.10 -18.57 -8.68
C THR A 63 -11.21 -18.37 -7.44
N PRO A 64 -10.17 -19.18 -7.19
CA PRO A 64 -9.27 -18.98 -6.05
C PRO A 64 -8.54 -17.63 -6.08
N ALA A 65 -8.15 -17.15 -7.27
CA ALA A 65 -7.45 -15.87 -7.42
C ALA A 65 -8.38 -14.69 -7.12
N LEU A 66 -9.63 -14.73 -7.59
CA LEU A 66 -10.63 -13.70 -7.25
C LEU A 66 -10.99 -13.71 -5.76
N ILE A 67 -11.09 -14.89 -5.15
CA ILE A 67 -11.27 -15.01 -3.70
C ILE A 67 -10.10 -14.35 -2.95
N ALA A 68 -8.85 -14.58 -3.39
CA ALA A 68 -7.67 -13.96 -2.79
C ALA A 68 -7.69 -12.42 -2.91
N VAL A 69 -8.16 -11.88 -4.04
CA VAL A 69 -8.35 -10.42 -4.23
C VAL A 69 -9.38 -9.87 -3.23
N VAL A 70 -10.55 -10.51 -3.13
CA VAL A 70 -11.60 -10.10 -2.18
C VAL A 70 -11.13 -10.22 -0.74
N PHE A 71 -10.44 -11.32 -0.41
CA PHE A 71 -9.89 -11.53 0.93
C PHE A 71 -8.85 -10.46 1.29
N GLY A 72 -7.93 -10.13 0.37
CA GLY A 72 -6.96 -9.07 0.56
C GLY A 72 -7.63 -7.70 0.80
N PHE A 73 -8.66 -7.37 0.01
CA PHE A 73 -9.43 -6.15 0.19
C PHE A 73 -10.10 -6.09 1.58
N LEU A 74 -10.79 -7.17 1.98
CA LEU A 74 -11.47 -7.24 3.27
C LEU A 74 -10.48 -7.16 4.44
N LEU A 75 -9.33 -7.83 4.33
CA LEU A 75 -8.30 -7.80 5.35
C LEU A 75 -7.78 -6.38 5.58
N ILE A 76 -7.44 -5.66 4.50
CA ILE A 76 -7.01 -4.25 4.61
C ILE A 76 -8.15 -3.37 5.15
N HIS A 77 -9.39 -3.58 4.70
CA HIS A 77 -10.54 -2.84 5.18
C HIS A 77 -10.77 -3.03 6.69
N ILE A 78 -10.64 -4.25 7.19
CA ILE A 78 -10.75 -4.55 8.62
C ILE A 78 -9.62 -3.87 9.39
N LEU A 79 -8.37 -3.96 8.91
CA LEU A 79 -7.23 -3.31 9.55
C LEU A 79 -7.39 -1.79 9.62
N GLU A 80 -7.91 -1.17 8.56
CA GLU A 80 -8.25 0.26 8.53
C GLU A 80 -9.29 0.61 9.60
N LYS A 81 -10.39 -0.15 9.68
CA LYS A 81 -11.44 0.09 10.69
C LYS A 81 -10.92 -0.12 12.11
N LEU A 82 -10.10 -1.15 12.35
CA LEU A 82 -9.48 -1.38 13.65
C LEU A 82 -8.57 -0.22 14.04
N ALA A 83 -7.74 0.28 13.11
CA ALA A 83 -6.89 1.44 13.37
C ALA A 83 -7.72 2.69 13.71
N ILE A 84 -8.80 2.97 12.96
CA ILE A 84 -9.68 4.11 13.22
C ILE A 84 -10.36 4.00 14.60
N ILE A 85 -10.87 2.81 14.96
CA ILE A 85 -11.52 2.59 16.27
C ILE A 85 -10.51 2.81 17.41
N HIS A 86 -9.28 2.33 17.25
CA HIS A 86 -8.21 2.54 18.24
C HIS A 86 -7.86 4.02 18.37
N THR A 87 -7.89 4.78 17.27
CA THR A 87 -7.57 6.21 17.28
C THR A 87 -8.74 7.05 17.83
N ALA A 88 -9.99 6.68 17.54
CA ALA A 88 -11.19 7.38 18.03
C ALA A 88 -11.41 7.23 19.54
N HIS A 89 -10.89 6.16 20.15
CA HIS A 89 -10.91 5.98 21.61
C HIS A 89 -9.85 6.84 22.33
N GLU A 90 -8.92 7.47 21.62
CA GLU A 90 -7.91 8.37 22.20
C GLU A 90 -8.30 9.86 22.17
N ASP A 91 -9.34 10.24 21.40
CA ASP A 91 -9.81 11.63 21.32
C ASP A 91 -10.60 12.09 22.58
N GLU A 92 -10.96 11.17 23.48
CA GLU A 92 -11.70 11.51 24.73
C GLU A 92 -10.76 11.88 25.91
N TYR A 93 -9.44 11.71 25.77
CA TYR A 93 -8.46 12.10 26.80
C TYR A 93 -7.26 12.88 26.23
N ALA A 94 -7.37 14.21 26.31
CA ALA A 94 -6.28 15.18 26.51
C ALA A 94 -5.11 15.28 25.49
N THR A 95 -5.07 16.45 24.84
CA THR A 95 -3.93 17.29 24.41
C THR A 95 -2.47 16.83 24.63
N HIS A 96 -2.03 15.66 24.18
CA HIS A 96 -0.59 15.34 24.05
C HIS A 96 -0.30 14.52 22.79
N LYS A 97 0.82 14.83 22.10
CA LYS A 97 1.21 14.21 20.83
C LYS A 97 1.55 12.72 21.02
N HIS A 98 0.78 11.82 20.42
CA HIS A 98 0.98 10.38 20.58
C HIS A 98 2.00 9.79 19.58
N PRO A 99 3.13 9.21 20.06
CA PRO A 99 4.09 8.47 19.25
C PRO A 99 3.52 7.16 18.67
N THR A 100 2.39 6.68 19.22
CA THR A 100 1.74 5.41 18.85
C THR A 100 1.20 5.42 17.41
N VAL A 101 0.62 6.53 16.94
CA VAL A 101 0.11 6.67 15.57
C VAL A 101 1.28 6.65 14.56
N GLY A 102 2.39 7.28 14.92
CA GLY A 102 3.63 7.22 14.14
C GLY A 102 4.22 5.81 14.07
N LEU A 103 4.16 5.07 15.18
CA LEU A 103 4.64 3.67 15.25
C LEU A 103 3.78 2.73 14.41
N ILE A 104 2.45 2.86 14.46
CA ILE A 104 1.53 2.07 13.62
C ILE A 104 1.78 2.38 12.15
N GLY A 105 1.86 3.66 11.77
CA GLY A 105 2.18 4.07 10.41
C GLY A 105 3.54 3.55 9.91
N ALA A 106 4.58 3.61 10.76
CA ALA A 106 5.90 3.08 10.44
C ALA A 106 5.90 1.55 10.31
N SER A 107 5.14 0.84 11.14
CA SER A 107 5.00 -0.62 11.05
C SER A 107 4.29 -1.05 9.76
N GLY A 108 3.23 -0.34 9.36
CA GLY A 108 2.52 -0.58 8.10
C GLY A 108 3.41 -0.30 6.89
N LEU A 109 4.17 0.79 6.89
CA LEU A 109 5.15 1.10 5.84
C LEU A 109 6.25 0.03 5.75
N SER A 110 6.76 -0.44 6.89
CA SER A 110 7.79 -1.49 6.93
C SER A 110 7.28 -2.81 6.34
N PHE A 111 6.04 -3.19 6.69
CA PHE A 111 5.40 -4.38 6.13
C PHE A 111 5.13 -4.24 4.62
N HIS A 112 4.67 -3.06 4.18
CA HIS A 112 4.44 -2.77 2.77
C HIS A 112 5.73 -2.87 1.95
N SER A 113 6.82 -2.24 2.40
CA SER A 113 8.13 -2.33 1.73
C SER A 113 8.67 -3.76 1.72
N PHE A 114 8.47 -4.54 2.79
CA PHE A 114 8.87 -5.95 2.80
C PHE A 114 8.18 -6.77 1.71
N LEU A 115 6.87 -6.59 1.51
CA LEU A 115 6.12 -7.27 0.46
C LEU A 115 6.56 -6.85 -0.94
N GLU A 116 6.86 -5.57 -1.15
CA GLU A 116 7.40 -5.05 -2.41
C GLU A 116 8.75 -5.72 -2.77
N TYR A 117 9.67 -5.83 -1.80
CA TYR A 117 10.95 -6.50 -2.02
C TYR A 117 10.82 -8.02 -2.23
N ALA A 118 9.87 -8.68 -1.55
CA ALA A 118 9.61 -10.11 -1.76
C ALA A 118 9.08 -10.39 -3.18
N ALA A 119 8.24 -9.50 -3.73
CA ALA A 119 7.76 -9.62 -5.10
C ALA A 119 8.89 -9.42 -6.11
N ILE A 120 9.75 -8.40 -5.92
CA ILE A 120 10.90 -8.14 -6.80
C ILE A 120 11.90 -9.30 -6.76
N ALA A 121 12.21 -9.85 -5.58
CA ALA A 121 13.14 -10.96 -5.43
C ALA A 121 12.69 -12.25 -6.14
N ARG A 122 11.37 -12.43 -6.34
CA ARG A 122 10.82 -13.58 -7.07
C ARG A 122 10.97 -13.44 -8.59
N ILE A 123 11.23 -12.24 -9.09
CA ILE A 123 11.33 -11.91 -10.52
C ILE A 123 12.81 -11.87 -11.00
N SER A 124 13.79 -11.93 -10.09
CA SER A 124 15.23 -12.04 -10.40
C SER A 124 15.75 -13.48 -10.34
#